data_AF-A0A935XE70-F1
#
_entry.id   AF-A0A935XE70-F1
#
_cell.length_a   1.000
_cell.length_b   1.000
_cell.length_c   1.000
_cell.angle_alpha   90.00
_cell.angle_beta   90.00
_cell.angle_gamma   90.00
#
_symmetry.space_group_name_H-M   'P 1'
#
loop_
_entity.id
_entity.type
_entity.pdbx_description
1 polymer ?
#
loop_
_entity_poly.entity_id
_entity_poly.type
_entity_poly.pdbx_seq_one_letter_code
_entity_poly.pdbx_strand_id
1 'polypeptide(L)'
;MPDAAPPRPLTDLQELAPVARELVERELERRLPDQHTSIRFYREWSGGWRVRVEIGRPARGKLDFVLFEIAQDAIVAMPHPIPDAWRDASGVEASDGSRWFWNDEGFPERVPPAN
;
A
#
# COMPACT_ATOMS: atom_id res chain seq x y z
N MET A 1 -18.97 13.10 -13.46
CA MET A 1 -18.24 12.22 -12.52
C MET A 1 -16.94 11.89 -13.22
N PRO A 2 -15.77 12.38 -12.78
CA PRO A 2 -14.55 12.03 -13.47
C PRO A 2 -14.27 10.54 -13.21
N ASP A 3 -14.10 9.84 -14.32
CA ASP A 3 -13.66 8.46 -14.47
C ASP A 3 -12.40 8.23 -13.63
N ALA A 4 -12.55 7.60 -12.46
CA ALA A 4 -11.39 7.16 -11.70
C ALA A 4 -10.77 6.03 -12.52
N ALA A 5 -9.67 6.32 -13.21
CA ALA A 5 -8.94 5.33 -13.99
C ALA A 5 -8.71 4.07 -13.13
N PRO A 6 -8.87 2.87 -13.70
CA PRO A 6 -8.67 1.64 -12.94
C PRO A 6 -7.26 1.62 -12.36
N PRO A 7 -7.07 1.16 -11.10
CA PRO A 7 -5.76 1.11 -10.47
C PRO A 7 -4.78 0.33 -11.34
N ARG A 8 -3.68 0.96 -11.74
CA ARG A 8 -2.66 0.34 -12.59
C ARG A 8 -1.44 -0.02 -11.75
N PRO A 9 -0.76 -1.14 -12.02
CA PRO A 9 0.51 -1.43 -11.36
C PRO A 9 1.48 -0.28 -11.66
N LEU A 10 2.06 0.29 -10.61
CA LEU A 10 3.02 1.38 -10.77
C LEU A 10 4.24 0.84 -11.51
N THR A 11 4.59 1.40 -12.67
CA THR A 11 5.76 0.99 -13.46
C THR A 11 6.94 1.92 -13.27
N ASP A 12 6.68 3.21 -13.04
CA ASP A 12 7.68 4.22 -12.72
C ASP A 12 7.60 4.61 -11.24
N LEU A 13 8.58 4.17 -10.46
CA LEU A 13 8.72 4.51 -9.04
C LEU A 13 9.68 5.67 -8.84
N GLN A 14 10.34 6.19 -9.87
CA GLN A 14 11.51 7.06 -9.63
C GLN A 14 11.11 8.36 -8.92
N GLU A 15 9.98 8.94 -9.31
CA GLU A 15 9.43 10.15 -8.70
C GLU A 15 8.53 9.84 -7.49
N LEU A 16 7.89 8.66 -7.49
CA LEU A 16 6.91 8.25 -6.48
C LEU A 16 7.50 7.39 -5.35
N ALA A 17 8.78 7.03 -5.41
CA ALA A 17 9.52 6.32 -4.36
C ALA A 17 9.41 7.00 -2.98
N PRO A 18 9.67 8.32 -2.84
CA PRO A 18 9.55 8.97 -1.54
C PRO A 18 8.11 8.98 -1.04
N VAL A 19 7.13 9.17 -1.93
CA VAL A 19 5.70 9.15 -1.59
C VAL A 19 5.26 7.77 -1.12
N ALA A 20 5.66 6.72 -1.83
CA ALA A 20 5.37 5.33 -1.48
C ALA A 20 5.96 4.96 -0.13
N ARG A 21 7.20 5.41 0.11
CA ARG A 21 7.89 5.22 1.38
C ARG A 21 7.14 5.89 2.52
N GLU A 22 6.78 7.16 2.37
CA GLU A 22 6.05 7.92 3.39
C GLU A 22 4.69 7.27 3.70
N LEU A 23 3.96 6.83 2.67
CA LEU A 23 2.69 6.12 2.86
C LEU A 23 2.85 4.84 3.68
N VAL A 24 3.84 4.02 3.32
CA VAL A 24 4.12 2.79 4.04
C VAL A 24 4.57 3.11 5.47
N GLU A 25 5.44 4.10 5.66
CA GLU A 25 5.89 4.56 6.99
C GLU A 25 4.69 5.03 7.84
N ARG A 26 3.80 5.86 7.29
CA ARG A 26 2.60 6.36 8.00
C ARG A 26 1.61 5.25 8.35
N GLU A 27 1.35 4.30 7.45
CA GLU A 27 0.50 3.15 7.74
C GLU A 27 1.12 2.23 8.80
N LEU A 28 2.44 2.03 8.74
CA LEU A 28 3.17 1.28 9.76
C LEU A 28 3.17 2.00 11.10
N GLU A 29 3.40 3.31 11.16
CA GLU A 29 3.36 4.07 12.42
C GLU A 29 1.95 4.07 13.02
N ARG A 30 0.91 4.19 12.20
CA ARG A 30 -0.49 4.16 12.64
C ARG A 30 -0.89 2.81 13.23
N ARG A 31 -0.48 1.69 12.61
CA ARG A 31 -0.94 0.34 12.98
C ARG A 31 0.06 -0.44 13.86
N LEU A 32 1.35 -0.16 13.70
CA LEU A 32 2.48 -0.91 14.24
C LEU A 32 3.61 0.06 14.68
N PRO A 33 3.32 0.99 15.62
CA PRO A 33 4.34 1.88 16.14
C PRO A 33 5.50 1.05 16.73
N ASP A 34 6.74 1.46 16.43
CA ASP A 34 7.98 0.82 16.90
C ASP A 34 8.23 -0.65 16.49
N GLN A 35 7.42 -1.20 15.58
CA GLN A 35 7.60 -2.58 15.13
C GLN A 35 8.19 -2.74 13.74
N HIS A 36 8.47 -1.72 12.95
CA HIS A 36 9.13 -1.92 11.65
C HIS A 36 10.66 -1.70 11.74
N THR A 37 11.42 -2.54 11.07
CA THR A 37 12.90 -2.51 11.10
C THR A 37 13.49 -1.98 9.81
N SER A 38 12.97 -2.40 8.65
CA SER A 38 13.53 -2.08 7.33
C SER A 38 12.43 -1.98 6.30
N ILE A 39 12.61 -1.08 5.32
CA ILE A 39 11.74 -0.91 4.14
C ILE A 39 12.60 -1.09 2.89
N ARG A 40 12.20 -1.97 1.97
CA ARG A 40 12.92 -2.27 0.73
C ARG A 40 11.98 -2.31 -0.46
N PHE A 41 12.37 -1.68 -1.56
CA PHE A 41 11.61 -1.70 -2.82
C PHE A 41 12.11 -2.82 -3.73
N TYR A 42 11.19 -3.53 -4.35
CA TYR A 42 11.43 -4.60 -5.30
C TYR A 42 10.58 -4.36 -6.54
N ARG A 43 11.18 -4.54 -7.71
CA ARG A 43 10.46 -4.51 -8.98
C ARG A 43 9.96 -5.92 -9.31
N GLU A 44 8.67 -6.05 -9.58
CA GLU A 44 8.07 -7.30 -10.02
C GLU A 44 8.25 -7.50 -11.52
N TRP A 45 8.24 -8.77 -11.94
CA TRP A 45 8.32 -9.16 -13.35
C TRP A 45 7.20 -8.55 -14.19
N SER A 46 6.01 -8.39 -13.61
CA SER A 46 4.84 -7.76 -14.23
C SER A 46 5.00 -6.25 -14.47
N GLY A 47 6.14 -5.66 -14.09
CA GLY A 47 6.42 -4.23 -14.20
C GLY A 47 5.98 -3.42 -12.97
N GLY A 48 5.17 -4.00 -12.08
CA GLY A 48 4.74 -3.38 -10.83
C GLY A 48 5.87 -3.22 -9.81
N TRP A 49 5.73 -2.25 -8.92
CA TRP A 49 6.62 -2.12 -7.77
C TRP A 49 5.99 -2.69 -6.51
N ARG A 50 6.81 -3.31 -5.67
CA ARG A 50 6.42 -3.76 -4.35
C ARG A 50 7.40 -3.30 -3.28
N VAL A 51 6.90 -3.06 -2.09
CA VAL A 51 7.66 -2.61 -0.92
C VAL A 51 7.61 -3.71 0.12
N ARG A 52 8.76 -4.29 0.46
CA ARG A 52 8.87 -5.25 1.56
C ARG A 52 9.28 -4.51 2.82
N VAL A 53 8.54 -4.76 3.89
CA VAL A 53 8.77 -4.24 5.22
C VAL A 53 9.04 -5.40 6.16
N GLU A 54 10.08 -5.29 6.96
CA GLU A 54 10.37 -6.25 8.03
C GLU A 54 9.77 -5.75 9.34
N ILE A 55 8.92 -6.56 9.98
CA ILE A 55 8.21 -6.26 11.22
C ILE A 55 8.79 -7.09 12.38
N GLY A 56 9.11 -6.45 13.49
CA GLY A 56 9.64 -6.97 14.74
C GLY A 56 11.06 -6.49 15.04
N ARG A 57 11.41 -6.41 16.34
CA ARG A 57 12.80 -6.42 16.83
C ARG A 57 12.98 -7.57 17.82
N PRO A 58 13.63 -8.69 17.45
CA PRO A 58 14.16 -9.02 16.11
C PRO A 58 13.05 -9.22 15.06
N ALA A 59 13.37 -9.08 13.76
CA ALA A 59 12.40 -9.23 12.67
C ALA A 59 11.72 -10.61 12.74
N ARG A 60 10.43 -10.62 13.10
CA ARG A 60 9.61 -11.83 13.26
C ARG A 60 8.61 -12.01 12.12
N GLY A 61 8.29 -10.93 11.41
CA GLY A 61 7.36 -10.91 10.30
C GLY A 61 7.91 -10.13 9.11
N LYS A 62 7.38 -10.42 7.93
CA LYS A 62 7.60 -9.66 6.70
C LYS A 62 6.24 -9.29 6.13
N LEU A 63 6.12 -8.06 5.67
CA LEU A 63 4.92 -7.53 5.03
C LEU A 63 5.34 -6.96 3.68
N ASP A 64 4.85 -7.56 2.60
CA ASP A 64 5.02 -7.01 1.26
C ASP A 64 3.82 -6.09 0.96
N PHE A 65 4.06 -5.00 0.26
CA PHE A 65 3.05 -4.04 -0.20
C PHE A 65 3.20 -3.90 -1.69
N VAL A 66 2.12 -3.99 -2.45
CA VAL A 66 2.11 -3.78 -3.90
C VAL A 66 1.68 -2.34 -4.19
N LEU A 67 2.44 -1.63 -5.02
CA LEU A 67 2.16 -0.24 -5.37
C LEU A 67 1.26 -0.18 -6.60
N PHE A 68 0.12 0.47 -6.43
CA PHE A 68 -0.82 0.76 -7.51
C PHE A 68 -0.96 2.26 -7.69
N GLU A 69 -0.90 2.71 -8.93
CA GLU A 69 -1.29 4.05 -9.35
C GLU A 69 -2.81 4.12 -9.48
N ILE A 70 -3.43 5.00 -8.71
CA ILE A 70 -4.89 5.18 -8.64
C ILE A 70 -5.37 6.46 -9.33
N ALA A 71 -4.49 7.45 -9.52
CA ALA A 71 -4.73 8.65 -10.30
C ALA A 71 -3.39 9.23 -10.81
N GLN A 72 -3.43 10.30 -11.62
CA GLN A 72 -2.22 11.03 -11.99
C GLN A 72 -1.50 11.50 -10.71
N ASP A 73 -0.33 10.93 -10.45
CA ASP A 73 0.51 11.18 -9.26
C ASP A 73 -0.02 10.63 -7.92
N ALA A 74 -1.15 9.90 -7.93
CA ALA A 74 -1.68 9.28 -6.71
C ALA A 74 -1.41 7.78 -6.72
N ILE A 75 -0.79 7.30 -5.63
CA ILE A 75 -0.47 5.88 -5.44
C ILE A 75 -1.06 5.34 -4.14
N VAL A 76 -1.24 4.02 -4.11
CA VAL A 76 -1.63 3.27 -2.92
C VAL A 76 -0.71 2.07 -2.73
N ALA A 77 -0.27 1.84 -1.50
CA ALA A 77 0.59 0.73 -1.12
C ALA A 77 -0.23 -0.37 -0.45
N MET A 78 -0.65 -1.36 -1.22
CA MET A 78 -1.58 -2.40 -0.78
C MET A 78 -0.83 -3.60 -0.18
N PRO A 79 -1.02 -3.92 1.11
CA PRO A 79 -0.34 -5.02 1.79
C PRO A 79 -0.76 -6.37 1.22
N HIS A 80 0.18 -7.22 0.85
CA HIS A 80 -0.08 -8.54 0.31
C HIS A 80 0.94 -9.58 0.84
N PRO A 81 0.52 -10.61 1.58
CA PRO A 81 -0.85 -10.87 2.04
C PRO A 81 -1.31 -9.87 3.12
N ILE A 82 -2.61 -9.60 3.19
CA ILE A 82 -3.19 -8.77 4.25
C ILE A 82 -2.95 -9.43 5.62
N PRO A 83 -2.27 -8.75 6.56
CA PRO A 83 -2.22 -9.20 7.95
C PRO A 83 -3.62 -9.25 8.55
N ASP A 84 -3.91 -10.25 9.39
CA ASP A 84 -5.21 -10.33 10.08
C ASP A 84 -5.52 -9.04 10.89
N ALA A 85 -4.50 -8.45 11.50
CA ALA A 85 -4.59 -7.15 12.18
C ALA A 85 -5.02 -5.98 11.28
N TRP A 86 -4.92 -6.15 9.95
CA TRP A 86 -5.26 -5.14 8.96
C TRP A 86 -6.54 -5.45 8.19
N ARG A 87 -7.11 -6.63 8.42
CA ARG A 87 -8.41 -7.07 7.88
C ARG A 87 -9.57 -6.29 8.50
N ASP A 88 -9.32 -5.51 9.55
CA ASP A 88 -10.29 -4.57 10.13
C ASP A 88 -10.58 -3.41 9.16
N ALA A 89 -11.84 -2.97 9.09
CA ALA A 89 -12.47 -2.19 8.00
C ALA A 89 -11.90 -0.78 7.74
N SER A 90 -10.72 -0.46 8.26
CA SER A 90 -10.09 0.85 8.12
C SER A 90 -9.55 1.11 6.72
N GLY A 91 -9.25 0.08 5.92
CA GLY A 91 -8.65 0.23 4.59
C GLY A 91 -7.25 0.85 4.63
N VAL A 92 -6.52 0.77 3.53
CA VAL A 92 -5.20 1.35 3.33
C VAL A 92 -5.35 2.77 2.81
N GLU A 93 -4.69 3.73 3.45
CA GLU A 93 -4.67 5.11 2.99
C GLU A 93 -3.74 5.27 1.76
N ALA A 94 -4.25 5.88 0.70
CA ALA A 94 -3.49 6.25 -0.48
C ALA A 94 -2.90 7.66 -0.33
N SER A 95 -1.99 8.05 -1.25
CA SER A 95 -1.38 9.38 -1.27
C SER A 95 -2.39 10.53 -1.34
N ASP A 96 -3.54 10.28 -1.97
CA ASP A 96 -4.63 11.24 -2.14
C ASP A 96 -5.54 11.33 -0.89
N GLY A 97 -5.26 10.55 0.17
CA GLY A 97 -6.12 10.42 1.35
C GLY A 97 -7.34 9.51 1.13
N SER A 98 -7.57 9.06 -0.10
CA SER A 98 -8.53 8.01 -0.44
C SER A 98 -8.15 6.69 0.25
N ARG A 99 -9.14 5.92 0.71
CA ARG A 99 -8.93 4.60 1.33
C ARG A 99 -9.23 3.48 0.36
N TRP A 100 -8.43 2.42 0.39
CA TRP A 100 -8.54 1.26 -0.50
C TRP A 100 -8.46 -0.04 0.29
N PHE A 101 -9.15 -1.08 -0.18
CA PHE A 101 -9.11 -2.41 0.42
C PHE A 101 -9.00 -3.45 -0.69
N TRP A 102 -8.50 -4.64 -0.36
CA TRP A 102 -8.58 -5.75 -1.30
C TRP A 102 -10.01 -6.26 -1.33
N ASN A 103 -10.65 -6.23 -2.50
CA ASN A 103 -11.93 -6.88 -2.72
C ASN A 103 -11.77 -8.41 -2.70
N ASP A 104 -12.90 -9.14 -2.73
CA ASP A 104 -12.90 -10.61 -2.69
C ASP A 104 -12.19 -11.25 -3.90
N GLU A 105 -12.13 -10.53 -5.03
CA GLU A 105 -11.40 -10.92 -6.24
C GLU A 105 -9.88 -10.67 -6.15
N GLY A 106 -9.39 -10.07 -5.06
CA GLY A 106 -7.98 -9.73 -4.91
C GLY A 106 -7.53 -8.55 -5.75
N PHE A 107 -8.42 -7.59 -5.99
CA PHE A 107 -8.12 -6.28 -6.60
C PHE A 107 -8.31 -5.15 -5.59
N PRO A 108 -7.51 -4.07 -5.66
CA PRO A 108 -7.72 -2.90 -4.82
C PRO A 108 -9.00 -2.17 -5.24
N GLU A 109 -9.94 -2.03 -4.30
CA GLU A 109 -11.18 -1.27 -4.44
C GLU A 109 -11.21 -0.10 -3.47
N ARG A 110 -11.73 1.05 -3.91
CA ARG A 110 -11.83 2.26 -3.08
C ARG A 110 -12.95 2.07 -2.05
N VAL A 111 -12.64 2.26 -0.76
CA VAL A 111 -13.63 2.28 0.31
C VAL A 111 -14.56 3.48 0.08
N PRO A 112 -15.89 3.27 -0.07
CA PRO A 112 -16.81 4.39 -0.12
C PRO A 112 -16.78 5.14 1.21
N PRO A 113 -16.81 6.48 1.22
CA PRO A 113 -16.92 7.23 2.48
C PRO A 113 -18.19 6.76 3.21
N ALA A 114 -18.03 6.36 4.48
CA ALA A 114 -19.16 6.04 5.33
C ALA A 114 -20.05 7.28 5.43
N ASN A 115 -21.29 7.15 4.96
CA ASN A 115 -22.31 8.19 4.94
C ASN A 115 -22.85 8.44 6.36
#